data_AF-A0A661VD88-F1
#
_entry.id   AF-A0A661VD88-F1
#
_cell.length_a   1.000
_cell.length_b   1.000
_cell.length_c   1.000
_cell.angle_alpha   90.00
_cell.angle_beta   90.00
_cell.angle_gamma   90.00
#
_symmetry.space_group_name_H-M   'P 1'
#
loop_
_entity.id
_entity.type
_entity.pdbx_description
1 polymer ?
#
loop_
_entity_poly.entity_id
_entity_poly.type
_entity_poly.pdbx_seq_one_letter_code
_entity_poly.pdbx_strand_id
1 'polypeptide(L)'
;MNIEMFIGRIRNSFTGSEYVFTSGSCYQLFVIVLALFPTCSAYTNGDHVLIENDGVFYDINGIVEDIQGYKHYNYTKDELHKTTFSMWSCGLECPNCDDIIEYSHLINQS
;
A
#
# COMPACT_ATOMS: atom_id res chain seq x y z
N MET A 1 9.10 0.86 -14.71
CA MET A 1 8.80 1.64 -13.48
C MET A 1 9.61 0.99 -12.36
N ASN A 2 10.29 1.76 -11.51
CA ASN A 2 10.95 1.22 -10.31
C ASN A 2 9.89 1.07 -9.18
N ILE A 3 9.88 -0.05 -8.46
CA ILE A 3 8.97 -0.33 -7.34
C ILE A 3 9.10 0.70 -6.21
N GLU A 4 10.32 1.08 -5.84
CA GLU A 4 10.59 2.08 -4.81
C GLU A 4 10.03 3.45 -5.22
N MET A 5 10.23 3.83 -6.49
CA MET A 5 9.65 5.07 -7.02
C MET A 5 8.11 5.02 -7.01
N PHE A 6 7.51 3.85 -7.29
CA PHE A 6 6.06 3.69 -7.28
C PHE A 6 5.49 3.76 -5.85
N ILE A 7 6.11 3.06 -4.89
CA ILE A 7 5.80 3.14 -3.46
C ILE A 7 5.93 4.60 -2.98
N GLY A 8 7.01 5.29 -3.35
CA GLY A 8 7.21 6.70 -3.04
C GLY A 8 6.10 7.59 -3.61
N ARG A 9 5.59 7.31 -4.81
CA ARG A 9 4.43 8.02 -5.38
C ARG A 9 3.16 7.75 -4.61
N ILE A 10 2.92 6.52 -4.14
CA ILE A 10 1.77 6.20 -3.28
C ILE A 10 1.89 6.95 -1.95
N ARG A 11 3.06 6.88 -1.31
CA ARG A 11 3.33 7.59 -0.05
C ARG A 11 3.15 9.11 -0.16
N ASN A 12 3.43 9.69 -1.33
CA ASN A 12 3.30 11.13 -1.56
C ASN A 12 1.96 11.52 -2.19
N SER A 13 1.04 10.56 -2.40
CA SER A 13 -0.22 10.83 -3.10
C SER A 13 -1.25 11.55 -2.23
N PHE A 14 -1.19 11.39 -0.90
CA PHE A 14 -2.03 12.11 0.05
C PHE A 14 -1.38 12.14 1.44
N THR A 15 -1.72 13.16 2.24
CA THR A 15 -1.27 13.27 3.63
C THR A 15 -1.82 12.13 4.48
N GLY A 16 -0.95 11.46 5.23
CA GLY A 16 -1.34 10.35 6.12
C GLY A 16 -1.33 8.97 5.48
N SER A 17 -0.92 8.85 4.21
CA SER A 17 -0.81 7.53 3.55
C SER A 17 0.12 6.57 4.28
N GLU A 18 1.23 7.07 4.82
CA GLU A 18 2.16 6.26 5.63
C GLU A 18 1.41 5.57 6.77
N TYR A 19 0.67 6.34 7.57
CA TYR A 19 -0.13 5.82 8.69
C TYR A 19 -1.17 4.80 8.23
N VAL A 20 -1.88 5.07 7.13
CA VAL A 20 -2.90 4.16 6.58
C VAL A 20 -2.29 2.80 6.22
N PHE A 21 -1.13 2.81 5.56
CA PHE A 21 -0.47 1.59 5.09
C PHE A 21 0.37 0.89 6.16
N THR A 22 0.76 1.56 7.26
CA THR A 22 1.39 0.89 8.41
C THR A 22 0.37 0.34 9.41
N SER A 23 -0.84 0.92 9.50
CA SER A 23 -1.79 0.66 10.59
C SER A 23 -3.03 -0.15 10.18
N GLY A 24 -2.91 -1.00 9.16
CA GLY A 24 -3.98 -1.93 8.78
C GLY A 24 -4.20 -2.09 7.28
N SER A 25 -3.60 -1.24 6.44
CA SER A 25 -3.72 -1.35 4.98
C SER A 25 -2.46 -1.89 4.28
N CYS A 26 -1.49 -2.46 5.01
CA CYS A 26 -0.24 -2.99 4.44
C CYS A 26 -0.49 -4.06 3.38
N TYR A 27 -1.51 -4.90 3.58
CA TYR A 27 -1.91 -5.89 2.57
C TYR A 27 -2.49 -5.24 1.30
N GLN A 28 -3.28 -4.16 1.42
CA GLN A 28 -3.79 -3.41 0.26
C GLN A 28 -2.65 -2.79 -0.54
N LEU A 29 -1.63 -2.26 0.12
CA LEU A 29 -0.42 -1.78 -0.55
C LEU A 29 0.21 -2.91 -1.37
N PHE A 30 0.37 -4.10 -0.77
CA PHE A 30 0.85 -5.28 -1.49
C PHE A 30 0.00 -5.59 -2.73
N VAL A 31 -1.33 -5.59 -2.63
CA VAL A 31 -2.21 -5.87 -3.79
C VAL A 31 -2.04 -4.82 -4.90
N ILE A 32 -1.96 -3.54 -4.53
CA ILE A 32 -1.74 -2.43 -5.49
C ILE A 32 -0.41 -2.61 -6.22
N VAL A 33 0.66 -2.96 -5.48
CA VAL A 33 1.98 -3.19 -6.06
C VAL A 33 1.99 -4.45 -6.93
N LEU A 34 1.37 -5.54 -6.49
CA LEU A 34 1.28 -6.81 -7.23
C LEU A 34 0.60 -6.63 -8.59
N ALA A 35 -0.38 -5.73 -8.70
CA ALA A 35 -1.06 -5.43 -9.96
C ALA A 35 -0.11 -4.86 -11.04
N LEU A 36 0.94 -4.15 -10.63
CA LEU A 36 1.96 -3.60 -11.54
C LEU A 36 3.24 -4.44 -11.60
N PHE A 37 3.52 -5.21 -10.55
CA PHE A 37 4.71 -6.04 -10.38
C PHE A 37 4.28 -7.47 -10.01
N PRO A 38 3.85 -8.30 -11.00
CA PRO A 38 3.23 -9.60 -10.72
C PRO A 38 4.16 -10.67 -10.14
N THR A 39 5.47 -10.40 -10.09
CA THR A 39 6.51 -11.27 -9.52
C THR A 39 6.67 -11.08 -8.02
N CYS A 40 6.05 -10.05 -7.43
CA CYS A 40 6.16 -9.79 -6.01
C CYS A 40 5.51 -10.90 -5.16
N SER A 41 6.09 -11.13 -3.99
CA SER A 41 5.58 -12.05 -2.97
C SER A 41 5.24 -11.31 -1.69
N ALA A 42 4.34 -11.86 -0.88
CA ALA A 42 3.98 -11.30 0.41
C ALA A 42 4.75 -12.02 1.53
N TYR A 43 5.28 -11.26 2.48
CA TYR A 43 5.89 -11.78 3.71
C TYR A 43 5.21 -11.17 4.91
N THR A 44 4.91 -11.96 5.94
CA THR A 44 4.22 -11.46 7.14
C THR A 44 4.78 -12.05 8.43
N ASN A 45 4.73 -11.26 9.49
CA ASN A 45 4.99 -11.69 10.87
C ASN A 45 3.68 -11.83 11.68
N GLY A 46 2.51 -11.67 11.05
CA GLY A 46 1.19 -11.65 11.69
C GLY A 46 0.60 -10.25 11.88
N ASP A 47 1.45 -9.23 12.03
CA ASP A 47 1.04 -7.84 12.28
C ASP A 47 1.22 -6.94 11.06
N HIS A 48 2.25 -7.20 10.26
CA HIS A 48 2.60 -6.39 9.08
C HIS A 48 2.87 -7.28 7.87
N VAL A 49 2.74 -6.69 6.67
CA VAL A 49 3.00 -7.34 5.39
C VAL A 49 4.07 -6.57 4.66
N LEU A 50 5.17 -7.25 4.34
CA LEU A 50 6.22 -6.77 3.45
C LEU A 50 5.99 -7.33 2.04
N ILE A 51 6.40 -6.53 1.08
CA ILE A 51 6.42 -6.86 -0.34
C ILE A 51 7.83 -7.29 -0.66
N GLU A 52 8.01 -8.54 -1.09
CA GLU A 52 9.29 -9.03 -1.57
C GLU A 52 9.30 -8.98 -3.10
N ASN A 53 10.39 -8.49 -3.68
CA ASN A 53 10.67 -8.61 -5.11
C ASN A 53 12.18 -8.74 -5.33
N ASP A 54 12.59 -9.84 -5.95
CA ASP A 54 13.99 -10.15 -6.29
C ASP A 54 14.95 -10.10 -5.07
N GLY A 55 14.48 -10.55 -3.91
CA GLY A 55 15.23 -10.60 -2.65
C GLY A 55 15.27 -9.28 -1.88
N VAL A 56 14.61 -8.24 -2.38
CA VAL A 56 14.47 -6.94 -1.69
C VAL A 56 13.08 -6.81 -1.11
N PHE A 57 13.00 -6.30 0.12
CA PHE A 57 11.76 -6.17 0.86
C PHE A 57 11.34 -4.71 0.96
N TYR A 58 10.05 -4.47 0.82
CA TYR A 58 9.47 -3.13 0.82
C TYR A 58 8.22 -3.03 1.69
N ASP A 59 8.02 -1.85 2.27
CA ASP A 59 6.76 -1.38 2.85
C ASP A 59 6.41 0.00 2.26
N ILE A 60 5.48 0.75 2.88
CA ILE A 60 5.16 2.12 2.41
C ILE A 60 6.33 3.10 2.57
N ASN A 61 7.26 2.82 3.48
CA ASN A 61 8.39 3.68 3.80
C ASN A 61 9.61 3.44 2.88
N GLY A 62 9.61 2.35 2.12
CA GLY A 62 10.64 2.03 1.16
C GLY A 62 11.22 0.66 1.45
N ILE A 63 12.55 0.56 1.40
CA ILE A 63 13.26 -0.71 1.62
C ILE A 63 13.31 -1.05 3.12
N VAL A 64 13.09 -2.32 3.44
CA VAL A 64 13.16 -2.87 4.80
C VAL A 64 14.31 -3.85 4.89
N GLU A 65 15.27 -3.58 5.78
CA GLU A 65 16.45 -4.44 5.98
C GLU A 65 16.24 -5.52 7.06
N ASP A 66 15.49 -5.21 8.12
CA ASP A 66 15.21 -6.17 9.19
C ASP A 66 13.95 -6.99 8.89
N ILE A 67 14.19 -8.19 8.35
CA ILE A 67 13.14 -9.14 8.00
C ILE A 67 13.01 -10.29 9.02
N GLN A 68 13.62 -10.16 10.21
CA GLN A 68 13.54 -11.22 11.20
C GLN A 68 12.08 -11.47 11.63
N GLY A 69 11.70 -12.75 11.65
CA GLY A 69 10.35 -13.17 12.03
C GLY A 69 9.31 -13.11 10.92
N TYR A 70 9.62 -12.49 9.77
CA TYR A 70 8.75 -12.52 8.60
C TYR A 70 8.82 -13.87 7.88
N LYS A 71 7.66 -14.37 7.46
CA LYS A 71 7.52 -15.63 6.73
C LYS A 71 6.78 -15.40 5.43
N HIS A 72 7.17 -16.14 4.41
CA HIS A 72 6.48 -16.12 3.12
C HIS A 72 5.00 -16.49 3.32
N TYR A 73 4.12 -15.62 2.85
CA TYR A 73 2.68 -15.80 2.90
C TYR A 73 2.19 -16.33 1.55
N ASN A 74 1.81 -17.61 1.53
CA ASN A 74 1.23 -18.24 0.36
C ASN A 74 -0.22 -17.80 0.23
N TYR A 75 -0.49 -16.81 -0.61
CA TYR A 75 -1.85 -16.43 -0.96
C TYR A 75 -2.32 -17.22 -2.18
N THR A 76 -3.58 -17.63 -2.18
CA THR A 76 -4.27 -18.08 -3.38
C THR A 76 -4.83 -16.87 -4.13
N LYS A 77 -4.91 -16.92 -5.47
CA LYS A 77 -5.51 -15.84 -6.27
C LYS A 77 -6.97 -15.56 -5.88
N ASP A 78 -7.66 -16.55 -5.32
CA ASP A 78 -9.04 -16.41 -4.86
C ASP A 78 -9.16 -15.62 -3.54
N GLU A 79 -8.12 -15.61 -2.70
CA GLU A 79 -8.07 -14.81 -1.47
C GLU A 79 -7.79 -13.33 -1.75
N LEU A 80 -7.00 -13.04 -2.79
CA LEU A 80 -6.75 -11.68 -3.30
C LEU A 80 -8.02 -10.97 -3.78
N HIS A 81 -8.92 -11.68 -4.48
CA HIS A 81 -10.17 -11.12 -4.99
C HIS A 81 -11.22 -10.87 -3.90
N LYS A 82 -11.20 -11.63 -2.79
CA LYS A 82 -12.16 -11.46 -1.68
C LYS A 82 -11.81 -10.26 -0.78
N THR A 83 -10.52 -10.03 -0.56
CA THR A 83 -10.00 -8.97 0.31
C THR A 83 -10.08 -7.58 -0.31
N THR A 84 -9.99 -7.46 -1.65
CA THR A 84 -10.23 -6.21 -2.38
C THR A 84 -11.68 -5.75 -2.31
N PHE A 85 -12.63 -6.69 -2.27
CA PHE A 85 -14.07 -6.37 -2.20
C PHE A 85 -14.57 -6.11 -0.77
N SER A 86 -14.10 -6.85 0.24
CA SER A 86 -14.64 -6.70 1.60
C SER A 86 -14.07 -5.51 2.38
N MET A 87 -12.84 -5.06 2.10
CA MET A 87 -12.22 -3.93 2.83
C MET A 87 -12.55 -2.54 2.29
N TRP A 88 -13.15 -2.42 1.10
CA TRP A 88 -13.79 -1.16 0.69
C TRP A 88 -15.08 -0.87 1.50
N SER A 89 -15.54 -1.85 2.28
CA SER A 89 -16.67 -1.73 3.21
C SER A 89 -16.28 -1.17 4.59
N CYS A 90 -15.00 -0.96 4.87
CA CYS A 90 -14.59 -0.26 6.08
C CYS A 90 -15.05 1.19 5.94
N GLY A 91 -16.17 1.51 6.60
CA GLY A 91 -16.67 2.85 6.87
C GLY A 91 -15.65 3.68 7.66
N LEU A 92 -14.56 4.04 6.98
CA LEU A 92 -13.74 5.19 7.34
C LEU A 92 -14.50 6.41 6.84
N GLU A 93 -15.36 6.95 7.71
CA GLU A 93 -15.45 8.40 7.79
C GLU A 93 -14.03 8.86 8.07
N CYS A 94 -13.31 9.21 7.00
CA CYS A 94 -12.08 9.94 7.08
C CYS A 94 -12.42 11.27 7.78
N PRO A 95 -12.03 11.49 9.05
CA PRO A 95 -12.46 12.67 9.81
C PRO A 95 -11.90 13.98 9.24
N ASN A 96 -11.10 13.90 8.17
CA ASN A 96 -10.42 15.02 7.54
C ASN A 96 -10.61 15.05 6.01
N CYS A 97 -11.59 14.32 5.47
CA CYS A 97 -11.94 14.37 4.06
C CYS A 97 -13.16 15.28 3.78
N ASP A 98 -13.76 15.86 4.83
CA ASP A 98 -14.87 16.82 4.72
C ASP A 98 -14.42 18.24 4.39
N ASP A 99 -13.11 18.52 4.45
CA ASP A 99 -12.59 19.74 3.84
C ASP A 99 -12.50 19.50 2.33
N ILE A 100 -13.50 20.02 1.63
CA ILE A 100 -13.45 20.26 0.19
C ILE A 100 -12.14 21.00 -0.08
N ILE A 101 -11.13 20.29 -0.60
CA ILE A 101 -9.98 20.94 -1.24
C ILE A 101 -10.54 21.56 -2.51
N GLU A 102 -11.00 22.81 -2.43
CA GLU A 102 -11.31 23.60 -3.61
C GLU A 102 -9.99 23.81 -4.37
N TYR A 103 -9.76 23.02 -5.40
CA TYR A 103 -8.68 23.23 -6.38
C TYR A 103 -8.93 24.44 -7.29
N SER A 104 -9.46 25.54 -6.73
CA SER A 104 -9.76 26.78 -7.46
C SER A 104 -8.50 27.61 -7.78
N HIS A 105 -7.31 27.14 -7.42
CA HIS A 105 -6.04 27.86 -7.64
C HIS A 105 -5.03 27.15 -8.56
N LEU A 106 -5.34 25.95 -9.08
CA LEU A 106 -4.43 25.23 -10.01
C LEU A 106 -4.93 25.17 -11.47
N ILE A 107 -6.03 25.85 -11.78
CA ILE A 107 -6.53 26.02 -13.16
C ILE A 107 -6.63 27.51 -13.43
N ASN A 108 -5.49 28.20 -13.59
CA ASN A 108 -5.35 29.47 -14.29
C ASN A 108 -3.88 29.89 -14.32
N GLN A 109 -3.05 29.13 -15.04
CA GLN A 109 -1.83 29.66 -15.64
C GLN A 109 -1.67 29.03 -17.03
N SER A 110 -2.42 29.59 -17.98
CA SER A 110 -2.15 29.50 -19.42
C SER A 110 -2.63 30.79 -20.08
#